data_AF-A0A4R6VPF8-F1
#
_entry.id   AF-A0A4R6VPF8-F1
#
_cell.length_a   1.000
_cell.length_b   1.000
_cell.length_c   1.000
_cell.angle_alpha   90.00
_cell.angle_beta   90.00
_cell.angle_gamma   90.00
#
_symmetry.space_group_name_H-M   'P 1'
#
loop_
_entity.id
_entity.type
_entity.pdbx_description
1 polymer ?
#
loop_
_entity_poly.entity_id
_entity_poly.type
_entity_poly.pdbx_seq_one_letter_code
_entity_poly.pdbx_strand_id
1 'polypeptide(L)'
;MRSEGNKPQEVLDLHGLSGRVFDALRVDFAVPAQYPIPLHDVDHVANGAPAVEIAAYAMRYLQIVRHYATPGCAVDTENLVGVLVLLDPVLEELATRSAENRGLLNLARERIYEAAWSIVRDTGGPPSGLFTVR
;
A
#
# COMPACT_ATOMS: atom_id res chain seq x y z
N MET A 1 -2.27 3.32 19.02
CA MET A 1 -3.33 4.15 19.65
C MET A 1 -4.50 4.23 18.66
N ARG A 2 -5.72 3.79 19.01
CA ARG A 2 -6.87 3.85 18.07
C ARG A 2 -7.48 5.25 18.17
N SER A 3 -7.34 6.08 17.12
CA SER A 3 -8.06 7.36 17.05
C SER A 3 -9.38 7.15 16.32
N GLU A 4 -10.47 7.24 17.07
CA GLU A 4 -11.80 7.41 16.49
C GLU A 4 -12.06 8.93 16.46
N GLY A 5 -11.73 9.62 15.36
CA GLY A 5 -12.21 11.00 15.22
C GLY A 5 -11.54 11.90 14.20
N ASN A 6 -10.23 11.83 13.98
CA ASN A 6 -9.55 12.70 13.00
C ASN A 6 -8.48 11.89 12.28
N LYS A 7 -8.85 11.28 11.16
CA LYS A 7 -7.86 10.83 10.18
C LYS A 7 -7.45 12.05 9.36
N PRO A 8 -6.18 12.17 8.97
CA PRO A 8 -5.80 13.18 8.01
C PRO A 8 -6.60 13.04 6.71
N GLN A 9 -6.91 14.16 6.07
CA GLN A 9 -7.69 14.17 4.83
C GLN A 9 -6.99 13.33 3.75
N GLU A 10 -5.65 13.37 3.72
CA GLU A 10 -4.83 12.60 2.79
C GLU A 10 -5.09 11.09 2.90
N VAL A 11 -5.40 10.58 4.11
CA VAL A 11 -5.75 9.17 4.31
C VAL A 11 -7.15 8.86 3.78
N LEU A 12 -8.11 9.77 3.98
CA LEU A 12 -9.47 9.60 3.47
C LEU A 12 -9.51 9.59 1.94
N ASP A 13 -8.69 10.44 1.32
CA ASP A 13 -8.57 10.55 -0.14
C ASP A 13 -8.06 9.26 -0.79
N LEU A 14 -7.35 8.41 -0.03
CA LEU A 14 -6.90 7.10 -0.52
C LEU A 14 -8.06 6.12 -0.75
N HIS A 15 -9.27 6.33 -0.21
CA HIS A 15 -10.36 5.36 -0.35
C HIS A 15 -10.75 5.13 -1.81
N GLY A 16 -10.98 6.21 -2.56
CA GLY A 16 -11.30 6.12 -3.99
C GLY A 16 -10.09 5.74 -4.83
N LEU A 17 -8.91 6.29 -4.50
CA LEU A 17 -7.68 6.03 -5.25
C LEU A 17 -7.25 4.57 -5.17
N SER A 18 -7.26 3.97 -3.98
CA SER A 18 -6.90 2.56 -3.78
C SER A 18 -7.82 1.60 -4.55
N GLY A 19 -9.11 1.92 -4.68
CA GLY A 19 -10.03 1.16 -5.52
C GLY A 19 -9.66 1.19 -7.00
N ARG A 20 -9.36 2.38 -7.55
CA ARG A 20 -8.95 2.52 -8.95
C ARG A 20 -7.63 1.79 -9.24
N VAL A 21 -6.65 1.92 -8.35
CA VAL A 21 -5.36 1.24 -8.49
C VAL A 21 -5.54 -0.28 -8.41
N PHE A 22 -6.38 -0.77 -7.50
CA PHE A 22 -6.71 -2.20 -7.41
C PHE A 22 -7.26 -2.75 -8.73
N ASP A 23 -8.21 -2.04 -9.34
CA ASP A 23 -8.81 -2.48 -10.61
C ASP A 23 -7.79 -2.42 -11.77
N ALA A 24 -6.95 -1.39 -11.81
CA ALA A 24 -5.88 -1.27 -12.79
C ALA A 24 -4.88 -2.43 -12.67
N LEU A 25 -4.41 -2.76 -11.46
CA LEU A 25 -3.49 -3.88 -11.25
C LEU A 25 -4.12 -5.22 -11.63
N ARG A 26 -5.41 -5.42 -11.31
CA ARG A 26 -6.13 -6.65 -11.66
C ARG A 26 -6.16 -6.87 -13.18
N VAL A 27 -6.37 -5.81 -13.95
CA VAL A 27 -6.45 -5.86 -15.41
C VAL A 27 -5.06 -5.98 -16.03
N ASP A 28 -4.14 -5.06 -15.70
CA ASP A 28 -2.81 -4.98 -16.33
C ASP A 28 -1.97 -6.24 -16.14
N PHE A 29 -2.11 -6.90 -14.98
CA PHE A 29 -1.32 -8.08 -14.64
C PHE A 29 -2.13 -9.39 -14.68
N ALA A 30 -3.38 -9.33 -15.17
CA ALA A 30 -4.29 -10.47 -15.26
C ALA A 30 -4.39 -11.27 -13.94
N VAL A 31 -4.44 -10.57 -12.80
CA VAL A 31 -4.45 -11.21 -11.48
C VAL A 31 -5.77 -11.98 -11.32
N PRO A 32 -5.71 -13.30 -11.05
CA PRO A 32 -6.91 -14.11 -10.86
C PRO A 32 -7.68 -13.70 -9.60
N ALA A 33 -8.97 -14.07 -9.54
CA ALA A 33 -9.81 -13.78 -8.38
C ALA A 33 -9.30 -14.43 -7.08
N GLN A 34 -8.57 -15.55 -7.20
CA GLN A 34 -7.88 -16.21 -6.11
C GLN A 34 -6.43 -16.42 -6.54
N TYR A 35 -5.50 -15.90 -5.74
CA TYR A 35 -4.06 -16.08 -5.95
C TYR A 35 -3.49 -16.87 -4.78
N PRO A 36 -3.17 -18.17 -4.96
CA PRO A 36 -2.53 -18.96 -3.91
C PRO A 36 -1.08 -18.51 -3.74
N ILE A 37 -0.65 -18.28 -2.50
CA ILE A 37 0.75 -17.99 -2.18
C ILE A 37 1.41 -19.30 -1.75
N PRO A 38 2.27 -19.91 -2.59
CA PRO A 38 3.01 -21.10 -2.22
C PRO A 38 4.06 -20.77 -1.14
N LEU A 39 3.88 -21.29 0.07
CA LEU A 39 4.82 -21.07 1.18
C LEU A 39 6.17 -21.78 1.00
N HIS A 40 6.32 -22.66 0.01
CA HIS A 40 7.57 -23.37 -0.25
C HIS A 40 8.65 -22.48 -0.88
N ASP A 41 8.28 -21.29 -1.38
CA ASP A 41 9.18 -20.36 -2.06
C ASP A 41 9.63 -19.18 -1.18
N VAL A 42 9.28 -19.17 0.11
CA VAL A 42 9.58 -18.06 1.04
C VAL A 42 11.09 -17.77 1.14
N ASP A 43 11.94 -18.78 0.99
CA ASP A 43 13.40 -18.65 1.01
C ASP A 43 14.04 -18.53 -0.39
N HIS A 44 13.24 -18.51 -1.46
CA HIS A 44 13.73 -18.57 -2.85
C HIS A 44 13.99 -17.15 -3.42
N VAL A 45 15.01 -16.47 -2.90
CA VAL A 45 15.38 -15.09 -3.30
C VAL A 45 15.98 -15.00 -4.72
N ALA A 46 16.37 -16.12 -5.33
CA ALA A 46 17.32 -16.12 -6.45
C ALA A 46 16.80 -15.48 -7.75
N ASN A 47 15.49 -15.44 -8.00
CA ASN A 47 14.92 -15.00 -9.29
C ASN A 47 13.87 -13.87 -9.21
N GLY A 48 13.59 -13.35 -8.00
CA GLY A 48 12.51 -12.38 -7.78
C GLY A 48 11.12 -12.97 -8.02
N ALA A 49 10.09 -12.31 -7.50
CA ALA A 49 8.71 -12.77 -7.68
C ALA A 49 8.18 -12.41 -9.09
N PRO A 50 7.37 -13.27 -9.74
CA PRO A 50 6.67 -12.93 -10.97
C PRO A 50 5.81 -11.67 -10.82
N ALA A 51 5.66 -10.88 -11.89
CA ALA A 51 4.91 -9.62 -11.82
C ALA A 51 3.45 -9.78 -11.35
N VAL A 52 2.79 -10.89 -11.71
CA VAL A 52 1.43 -11.21 -11.24
C VAL A 52 1.37 -11.44 -9.72
N GLU A 53 2.42 -12.02 -9.13
CA GLU A 53 2.53 -12.23 -7.69
C GLU A 53 2.68 -10.90 -6.96
N ILE A 54 3.59 -10.06 -7.45
CA ILE A 54 3.82 -8.71 -6.92
C ILE A 54 2.54 -7.87 -7.00
N ALA A 55 1.81 -7.95 -8.12
CA ALA A 55 0.52 -7.29 -8.28
C ALA A 55 -0.53 -7.83 -7.30
N ALA A 56 -0.60 -9.14 -7.08
CA ALA A 56 -1.51 -9.74 -6.11
C ALA A 56 -1.22 -9.27 -4.67
N TYR A 57 0.06 -9.18 -4.27
CA TYR A 57 0.46 -8.61 -2.98
C TYR A 57 0.09 -7.12 -2.87
N ALA A 58 0.37 -6.33 -3.90
CA ALA A 58 -0.02 -4.92 -3.95
C ALA A 58 -1.54 -4.75 -3.79
N MET A 59 -2.33 -5.56 -4.49
CA MET A 59 -3.79 -5.59 -4.38
C MET A 59 -4.24 -5.91 -2.96
N ARG A 60 -3.55 -6.80 -2.24
CA ARG A 60 -3.84 -7.09 -0.82
C ARG A 60 -3.59 -5.88 0.08
N TYR A 61 -2.47 -5.17 -0.11
CA TYR A 61 -2.18 -3.94 0.63
C TYR A 61 -3.18 -2.83 0.31
N LEU A 62 -3.57 -2.66 -0.95
CA LEU A 62 -4.59 -1.69 -1.37
C LEU A 62 -5.95 -1.92 -0.71
N GLN A 63 -6.34 -3.18 -0.48
CA GLN A 63 -7.55 -3.49 0.29
C GLN A 63 -7.44 -3.02 1.74
N ILE A 64 -6.26 -3.20 2.37
CA ILE A 64 -6.01 -2.73 3.74
C ILE A 64 -6.07 -1.20 3.79
N VAL A 65 -5.41 -0.52 2.85
CA VAL A 65 -5.46 0.94 2.70
C VAL A 65 -6.92 1.39 2.54
N ARG A 66 -7.68 0.77 1.64
CA ARG A 66 -9.08 1.13 1.39
C ARG A 66 -9.96 0.97 2.63
N HIS A 67 -9.75 -0.11 3.39
CA HIS A 67 -10.43 -0.34 4.65
C HIS A 67 -10.17 0.79 5.64
N TYR A 68 -8.90 1.10 5.91
CA TYR A 68 -8.54 2.17 6.85
C TYR A 68 -8.88 3.58 6.34
N ALA A 69 -8.94 3.79 5.03
CA ALA A 69 -9.39 5.05 4.43
C ALA A 69 -10.92 5.25 4.50
N THR A 70 -11.69 4.21 4.87
CA THR A 70 -13.15 4.32 4.98
C THR A 70 -13.53 5.26 6.14
N PRO A 71 -14.39 6.29 5.94
CA PRO A 71 -14.84 7.16 7.03
C PRO A 71 -15.42 6.37 8.21
N GLY A 72 -15.09 6.78 9.44
CA GLY A 72 -15.57 6.10 10.66
C GLY A 72 -14.85 4.79 11.02
N CYS A 73 -14.02 4.22 10.15
CA CYS A 73 -13.20 3.06 10.50
C CYS A 73 -12.08 3.46 11.48
N ALA A 74 -11.96 2.80 12.64
CA ALA A 74 -10.83 3.03 13.53
C ALA A 74 -9.51 2.65 12.85
N VAL A 75 -8.50 3.52 12.91
CA VAL A 75 -7.21 3.29 12.25
C VAL A 75 -6.16 2.86 13.27
N ASP A 76 -5.47 1.77 12.96
CA ASP A 76 -4.19 1.44 13.56
C ASP A 76 -3.09 2.15 12.75
N THR A 77 -2.63 3.29 13.26
CA THR A 77 -1.74 4.22 12.53
C THR A 77 -0.39 3.59 12.21
N GLU A 78 0.17 2.78 13.10
CA GLU A 78 1.47 2.13 12.90
C GLU A 78 1.38 1.08 11.78
N ASN A 79 0.35 0.24 11.83
CA ASN A 79 0.11 -0.75 10.79
C ASN A 79 -0.20 -0.08 9.43
N LEU A 80 -1.00 0.98 9.42
CA LEU A 80 -1.31 1.70 8.18
C LEU A 80 -0.03 2.33 7.57
N VAL A 81 0.80 3.00 8.37
CA VAL A 81 2.07 3.56 7.89
C VAL A 81 2.98 2.47 7.34
N GLY A 82 3.11 1.32 8.04
CA GLY A 82 3.88 0.18 7.54
C GLY A 82 3.38 -0.32 6.19
N VAL A 83 2.06 -0.46 6.02
CA VAL A 83 1.45 -0.85 4.74
C VAL A 83 1.72 0.18 3.65
N LEU A 84 1.60 1.48 3.93
CA LEU A 84 1.86 2.54 2.96
C LEU A 84 3.33 2.54 2.50
N VAL A 85 4.27 2.37 3.43
CA VAL A 85 5.71 2.30 3.15
C VAL A 85 6.07 1.06 2.33
N LEU A 86 5.46 -0.10 2.62
CA LEU A 86 5.66 -1.32 1.84
C LEU A 86 5.09 -1.22 0.42
N LEU A 87 4.00 -0.46 0.26
CA LEU A 87 3.29 -0.36 -1.02
C LEU A 87 4.03 0.54 -2.04
N ASP A 88 4.74 1.58 -1.60
CA ASP A 88 5.45 2.50 -2.49
C ASP A 88 6.46 1.82 -3.45
N PRO A 89 7.48 1.06 -2.97
CA PRO A 89 8.44 0.39 -3.85
C PRO A 89 7.79 -0.69 -4.72
N VAL A 90 6.71 -1.32 -4.23
CA VAL A 90 5.95 -2.30 -5.01
C VAL A 90 5.22 -1.64 -6.18
N LEU A 91 4.58 -0.49 -5.95
CA LEU A 91 3.93 0.28 -7.01
C LEU A 91 4.95 0.87 -7.99
N GLU A 92 6.15 1.23 -7.53
CA GLU A 92 7.25 1.64 -8.40
C GLU A 92 7.63 0.53 -9.38
N GLU A 93 7.89 -0.67 -8.86
CA GLU A 93 8.23 -1.83 -9.68
C GLU A 93 7.11 -2.13 -10.70
N LEU A 94 5.85 -2.15 -10.26
CA LEU A 94 4.71 -2.40 -11.14
C LEU A 94 4.51 -1.28 -12.16
N ALA A 95 4.79 -0.01 -11.82
CA ALA A 95 4.71 1.11 -12.76
C ALA A 95 5.70 0.96 -13.93
N THR A 96 6.88 0.36 -13.69
CA THR A 96 7.82 0.07 -14.78
C THR A 96 7.30 -0.98 -15.76
N ARG A 97 6.42 -1.90 -15.30
CA ARG A 97 5.91 -3.06 -16.05
C ARG A 97 4.48 -2.88 -16.58
N SER A 98 3.75 -1.89 -16.08
CA SER A 98 2.37 -1.57 -16.50
C SER A 98 2.36 -0.99 -17.92
N ALA A 99 1.46 -1.52 -18.75
CA ALA A 99 1.30 -1.09 -20.14
C ALA A 99 0.48 0.21 -20.26
N GLU A 100 -0.56 0.37 -19.45
CA GLU A 100 -1.55 1.44 -19.63
C GLU A 100 -1.68 2.36 -18.40
N ASN A 101 -1.42 1.84 -17.20
CA ASN A 101 -1.74 2.53 -15.95
C ASN A 101 -0.54 3.13 -15.21
N ARG A 102 0.64 3.23 -15.84
CA ARG A 102 1.86 3.81 -15.23
C ARG A 102 1.60 5.17 -14.56
N GLY A 103 0.85 6.07 -15.19
CA GLY A 103 0.53 7.38 -14.61
C GLY A 103 -0.33 7.30 -13.34
N LEU A 104 -1.31 6.40 -13.31
CA LEU A 104 -2.15 6.15 -12.13
C LEU A 104 -1.33 5.55 -10.98
N LEU A 105 -0.40 4.63 -11.29
CA LEU A 105 0.48 4.02 -10.29
C LEU A 105 1.43 5.05 -9.67
N ASN A 106 2.00 5.95 -10.48
CA ASN A 106 2.84 7.05 -9.97
C ASN A 106 2.04 8.04 -9.11
N LEU A 107 0.83 8.43 -9.53
CA LEU A 107 -0.05 9.25 -8.71
C LEU A 107 -0.36 8.57 -7.37
N ALA A 108 -0.61 7.25 -7.39
CA ALA A 108 -0.87 6.50 -6.16
C ALA A 108 0.31 6.56 -5.19
N ARG A 109 1.54 6.40 -5.69
CA ARG A 109 2.76 6.52 -4.89
C ARG A 109 2.87 7.88 -4.20
N GLU A 110 2.70 8.96 -4.96
CA GLU A 110 2.76 10.33 -4.43
C GLU A 110 1.75 10.52 -3.29
N ARG A 111 0.49 10.09 -3.49
CA ARG A 111 -0.56 10.21 -2.47
C ARG A 111 -0.35 9.31 -1.27
N ILE A 112 0.21 8.11 -1.46
CA ILE A 112 0.58 7.19 -0.38
C ILE A 112 1.67 7.83 0.50
N TYR A 113 2.67 8.46 -0.11
CA TYR A 113 3.73 9.17 0.60
C TYR A 113 3.17 10.35 1.41
N GLU A 114 2.32 11.19 0.80
CA GLU A 114 1.65 12.30 1.48
C GLU A 114 0.83 11.81 2.68
N ALA A 115 0.04 10.74 2.52
CA ALA A 115 -0.77 10.17 3.57
C ALA A 115 0.08 9.61 4.73
N ALA A 116 1.16 8.89 4.41
CA ALA A 116 2.09 8.37 5.42
C ALA A 116 2.71 9.50 6.25
N TRP A 117 3.17 10.56 5.59
CA TRP A 117 3.71 11.74 6.27
C TRP A 117 2.69 12.51 7.08
N SER A 118 1.45 12.57 6.62
CA SER A 118 0.36 13.23 7.34
C SER A 118 0.08 12.48 8.66
N ILE A 119 0.02 11.14 8.61
CA ILE A 119 -0.11 10.30 9.82
C ILE A 119 1.06 10.55 10.77
N VAL A 120 2.30 10.47 10.28
CA VAL A 120 3.50 10.66 11.11
C VAL A 120 3.52 12.04 11.77
N ARG A 121 3.13 13.09 11.05
CA ARG A 121 3.08 14.46 11.57
C ARG A 121 2.05 14.60 12.69
N ASP A 122 0.85 14.06 12.47
CA ASP A 122 -0.26 14.16 13.41
C ASP A 122 -0.07 13.30 14.66
N THR A 123 0.70 12.20 14.55
CA THR A 123 1.04 11.34 15.70
C THR A 123 2.32 11.76 16.44
N GLY A 124 2.99 12.83 16.03
CA GLY A 124 4.20 13.34 16.69
C GLY A 124 5.51 12.63 16.32
N GLY A 125 5.55 11.99 15.14
CA GLY A 125 6.70 11.25 14.62
C GLY A 125 6.47 9.73 14.61
N PRO A 126 7.38 8.96 13.97
CA PRO A 126 7.41 7.51 14.14
C PRO A 126 7.56 7.19 15.64
N PRO A 127 6.94 6.12 16.16
CA PRO A 127 7.10 5.74 17.56
C PRO A 127 8.59 5.68 17.91
N SER A 128 8.93 6.25 19.06
CA SER A 128 10.27 6.30 19.62
C SER A 128 10.87 4.89 19.66
N GLY A 129 11.60 4.50 18.61
CA GLY A 129 12.06 3.12 18.46
C GLY A 129 12.65 2.78 17.10
N LEU A 130 12.23 3.45 16.03
CA LEU A 130 12.72 3.14 14.66
C LEU A 130 14.07 3.80 14.29
N PHE A 131 14.61 4.70 15.12
CA PHE A 131 15.90 5.38 14.90
C PHE A 131 16.84 5.29 16.11
N THR A 132 17.04 4.09 16.63
CA THR A 132 18.15 3.81 17.55
C THR A 132 18.90 2.58 17.06
N VAL A 133 19.66 2.78 15.98
CA VAL A 133 20.88 2.01 15.74
C VAL A 133 22.02 3.02 15.83
N ARG A 134 22.82 2.89 16.89
CA ARG A 134 24.10 3.58 17.04
C ARG A 134 25.14 2.89 16.18
#